data_AF-A0A6I3LNH6-F1
#
_entry.id   AF-A0A6I3LNH6-F1
#
_cell.length_a   1.000
_cell.length_b   1.000
_cell.length_c   1.000
_cell.angle_alpha   90.00
_cell.angle_beta   90.00
_cell.angle_gamma   90.00
#
_symmetry.space_group_name_H-M   'P 1'
#
loop_
_entity.id
_entity.type
_entity.pdbx_description
1 polymer ?
#
loop_
_entity_poly.entity_id
_entity_poly.type
_entity_poly.pdbx_seq_one_letter_code
_entity_poly.pdbx_strand_id
1 'polypeptide(L)'
;MKQILIIFTLLITFSSFAQKNRKPFSLEIAANETQQYKAEIPESPYFVKEKLLQIYCGEKVFVECEIAGDSISSMKIVAENIHPEKTIEIQFSQDAKDRKNINTMLQLNNPFNKDLVYEAIMLTPSSGQWKSTSTIPITAKLKSFETWGHSIISLGLMNWHFK
;
A
#
# COMPACT_ATOMS: atom_id res chain seq x y z
N MET A 1 -1.41 54.81 -26.77
CA MET A 1 -2.31 53.96 -25.95
C MET A 1 -1.80 52.53 -26.06
N LYS A 2 -1.14 52.00 -25.02
CA LYS A 2 -0.59 50.63 -25.03
C LYS A 2 -1.62 49.69 -24.41
N GLN A 3 -2.18 48.80 -25.23
CA GLN A 3 -3.03 47.70 -24.75
C GLN A 3 -2.14 46.64 -24.11
N ILE A 4 -2.35 46.38 -22.82
CA ILE A 4 -1.72 45.26 -22.10
C ILE A 4 -2.64 44.05 -22.28
N LEU A 5 -2.14 43.06 -23.02
CA LEU A 5 -2.81 41.77 -23.20
C LEU A 5 -2.50 40.90 -21.98
N ILE A 6 -3.49 40.70 -21.10
CA ILE A 6 -3.39 39.79 -19.97
C ILE A 6 -3.76 38.39 -20.47
N ILE A 7 -2.76 37.52 -20.59
CA ILE A 7 -2.96 36.09 -20.90
C ILE A 7 -3.33 35.38 -19.60
N PHE A 8 -4.57 34.91 -19.51
CA PHE A 8 -5.09 34.13 -18.40
C PHE A 8 -4.70 32.66 -18.61
N THR A 9 -3.61 32.21 -18.00
CA THR A 9 -3.23 30.79 -18.00
C THR A 9 -4.14 30.02 -17.06
N LEU A 10 -5.07 29.24 -17.63
CA LEU A 10 -5.93 28.32 -16.89
C LEU A 10 -5.08 27.15 -16.38
N LEU A 11 -4.73 27.15 -15.09
CA LEU A 11 -4.10 26.02 -14.42
C LEU A 11 -5.12 24.88 -14.29
N ILE A 12 -5.02 23.87 -15.15
CA ILE A 12 -5.79 22.63 -15.03
C ILE A 12 -5.18 21.83 -13.88
N THR A 13 -5.84 21.81 -12.72
CA THR A 13 -5.46 20.97 -11.59
C THR A 13 -5.95 19.55 -11.84
N PHE A 14 -5.03 18.63 -12.15
CA PHE A 14 -5.33 17.19 -12.20
C PHE A 14 -5.56 16.69 -10.77
N SER A 15 -6.82 16.61 -10.38
CA SER A 15 -7.21 16.02 -9.10
C SER A 15 -7.15 14.50 -9.24
N SER A 16 -6.27 13.84 -8.47
CA SER A 16 -6.26 12.37 -8.41
C SER A 16 -7.54 11.88 -7.75
N PHE A 17 -8.32 11.06 -8.46
CA PHE A 17 -9.57 10.53 -7.96
C PHE A 17 -9.32 9.53 -6.83
N ALA A 18 -9.94 9.77 -5.67
CA ALA A 18 -9.86 8.86 -4.54
C ALA A 18 -10.60 7.55 -4.86
N GLN A 19 -9.89 6.42 -4.74
CA GLN A 19 -10.47 5.09 -4.93
C GLN A 19 -10.80 4.47 -3.58
N LYS A 20 -12.06 4.57 -3.14
CA LYS A 20 -12.47 3.98 -1.86
C LYS A 20 -12.41 2.45 -1.88
N ASN A 21 -12.91 1.84 -2.96
CA ASN A 21 -13.06 0.40 -3.09
C ASN A 21 -12.08 -0.18 -4.11
N ARG A 22 -11.50 -1.33 -3.76
CA ARG A 22 -10.81 -2.22 -4.68
C ARG A 22 -11.83 -2.90 -5.59
N LYS A 23 -11.53 -2.96 -6.89
CA LYS A 23 -12.31 -3.75 -7.86
C LYS A 23 -12.23 -5.25 -7.52
N PRO A 24 -13.26 -6.04 -7.84
CA PRO A 24 -13.20 -7.48 -7.66
C PRO A 24 -12.09 -8.11 -8.52
N PHE A 25 -11.45 -9.16 -8.01
CA PHE A 25 -10.39 -9.88 -8.71
C PHE A 25 -10.24 -11.31 -8.17
N SER A 26 -9.64 -12.19 -8.99
CA SER A 26 -9.27 -13.54 -8.56
C SER A 26 -7.84 -13.51 -8.00
N LEU A 27 -7.69 -13.90 -6.74
CA LEU A 27 -6.40 -14.04 -6.07
C LEU A 27 -5.89 -15.46 -6.26
N GLU A 28 -4.71 -15.61 -6.87
CA GLU A 28 -4.01 -16.88 -6.97
C GLU A 28 -2.56 -16.74 -6.50
N ILE A 29 -2.17 -17.51 -5.48
CA ILE A 29 -0.81 -17.55 -4.95
C ILE A 29 -0.37 -18.99 -4.68
N ALA A 30 0.94 -19.23 -4.64
CA ALA A 30 1.50 -20.46 -4.09
C ALA A 30 1.19 -20.55 -2.61
N ALA A 31 0.49 -21.59 -2.15
CA ALA A 31 0.29 -21.82 -0.72
C ALA A 31 1.49 -22.55 -0.09
N ASN A 32 2.07 -23.49 -0.83
CA ASN A 32 3.30 -24.22 -0.49
C ASN A 32 3.89 -24.86 -1.77
N GLU A 33 4.77 -25.85 -1.60
CA GLU A 33 5.45 -26.53 -2.71
C GLU A 33 4.48 -27.18 -3.71
N THR A 34 3.33 -27.67 -3.25
CA THR A 34 2.40 -28.49 -4.05
C THR A 34 1.01 -27.87 -4.22
N GLN A 35 0.64 -26.92 -3.35
CA GLN A 35 -0.71 -26.37 -3.29
C GLN A 35 -0.76 -24.91 -3.72
N GLN A 36 -1.86 -24.56 -4.38
CA GLN A 36 -2.26 -23.19 -4.69
C GLN A 36 -3.34 -22.73 -3.72
N TYR A 37 -3.30 -21.46 -3.34
CA TYR A 37 -4.44 -20.78 -2.75
C TYR A 37 -5.16 -19.99 -3.84
N LYS A 38 -6.48 -20.17 -3.96
CA LYS A 38 -7.33 -19.44 -4.89
C LYS A 38 -8.54 -18.88 -4.15
N ALA A 39 -8.86 -17.62 -4.38
CA ALA A 39 -10.07 -17.00 -3.84
C ALA A 39 -10.57 -15.90 -4.76
N GLU A 40 -11.88 -15.81 -4.91
CA GLU A 40 -12.52 -14.64 -5.52
C GLU A 40 -12.64 -13.55 -4.46
N ILE A 41 -11.97 -12.43 -4.69
CA ILE A 41 -12.03 -11.27 -3.80
C ILE A 41 -13.10 -10.33 -4.36
N PRO A 42 -14.22 -10.13 -3.65
CA PRO A 42 -15.26 -9.22 -4.09
C PRO A 42 -14.80 -7.77 -4.01
N GLU A 43 -15.58 -6.87 -4.61
CA GLU A 43 -15.41 -5.44 -4.38
C GLU A 43 -15.44 -5.15 -2.88
N SER A 44 -14.43 -4.45 -2.39
CA SER A 44 -14.22 -4.22 -0.97
C SER A 44 -13.42 -2.95 -0.74
N PRO A 45 -13.59 -2.25 0.40
CA PRO A 45 -12.77 -1.08 0.70
C PRO A 45 -11.30 -1.49 0.90
N TYR A 46 -10.37 -0.61 0.51
CA TYR A 46 -8.96 -0.79 0.86
C TYR A 46 -8.72 -0.55 2.36
N PHE A 47 -9.31 0.51 2.90
CA PHE A 47 -9.32 0.79 4.33
C PHE A 47 -10.53 0.13 4.97
N VAL A 48 -10.32 -1.02 5.62
CA VAL A 48 -11.39 -1.82 6.24
C VAL A 48 -11.84 -1.28 7.59
N LYS A 49 -10.98 -0.45 8.22
CA LYS A 49 -11.27 0.42 9.36
C LYS A 49 -10.45 1.70 9.19
N GLU A 50 -10.69 2.70 10.04
CA GLU A 50 -9.89 3.93 10.05
C GLU A 50 -8.39 3.59 10.13
N LYS A 51 -7.62 4.06 9.13
CA LYS A 51 -6.16 3.85 8.99
C LYS A 51 -5.70 2.38 9.04
N LEU A 52 -6.60 1.42 8.85
CA LEU A 52 -6.28 0.00 8.68
C LEU A 52 -6.37 -0.34 7.18
N LEU A 53 -5.23 -0.31 6.50
CA LEU A 53 -5.12 -0.66 5.09
C LEU A 53 -4.97 -2.16 4.94
N GLN A 54 -5.90 -2.81 4.24
CA GLN A 54 -5.75 -4.19 3.81
C GLN A 54 -5.18 -4.24 2.39
N ILE A 55 -4.12 -5.01 2.20
CA ILE A 55 -3.51 -5.27 0.89
C ILE A 55 -3.39 -6.79 0.66
N TYR A 56 -3.77 -7.26 -0.53
CA TYR A 56 -3.63 -8.66 -0.94
C TYR A 56 -2.33 -8.87 -1.71
N CYS A 57 -1.80 -10.09 -1.65
CA CYS A 57 -0.59 -10.44 -2.41
C CYS A 57 -0.84 -10.27 -3.91
N GLY A 58 0.10 -9.60 -4.58
CA GLY A 58 0.02 -9.19 -5.99
C GLY A 58 -0.41 -7.73 -6.17
N GLU A 59 -0.92 -7.05 -5.14
CA GLU A 59 -1.34 -5.66 -5.27
C GLU A 59 -0.18 -4.66 -5.22
N LYS A 60 -0.36 -3.58 -5.98
CA LYS A 60 0.39 -2.32 -5.84
C LYS A 60 -0.61 -1.19 -5.65
N VAL A 61 -0.43 -0.39 -4.60
CA VAL A 61 -1.32 0.72 -4.26
C VAL A 61 -0.55 1.99 -3.95
N PHE A 62 -1.21 3.13 -4.17
CA PHE A 62 -0.70 4.46 -3.87
C PHE A 62 -1.58 5.08 -2.77
N VAL A 63 -0.96 5.41 -1.65
CA VAL A 63 -1.65 5.98 -0.48
C VAL A 63 -1.26 7.43 -0.33
N GLU A 64 -2.10 8.32 -0.85
CA GLU A 64 -1.92 9.76 -0.68
C GLU A 64 -2.34 10.15 0.73
N CYS A 65 -1.46 10.87 1.42
CA CYS A 65 -1.64 11.29 2.80
C CYS A 65 -1.80 12.81 2.89
N GLU A 66 -2.68 13.25 3.78
CA GLU A 66 -2.69 14.65 4.22
C GLU A 66 -1.98 14.74 5.57
N ILE A 67 -1.11 15.74 5.71
CA ILE A 67 -0.30 15.95 6.90
C ILE A 67 -0.79 17.20 7.63
N ALA A 68 -1.12 17.07 8.91
CA ALA A 68 -1.47 18.20 9.78
C ALA A 68 -0.46 18.26 10.93
N GLY A 69 0.40 19.29 10.88
CA GLY A 69 1.53 19.41 11.79
C GLY A 69 2.47 18.21 11.69
N ASP A 70 2.65 17.49 12.80
CA ASP A 70 3.54 16.33 12.89
C ASP A 70 2.79 14.99 12.78
N SER A 71 1.57 14.99 12.23
CA SER A 71 0.73 13.80 12.17
C SER A 71 0.11 13.57 10.77
N ILE A 72 -0.10 12.30 10.44
CA ILE A 72 -0.89 11.89 9.27
C ILE A 72 -2.37 12.09 9.63
N SER A 73 -3.01 13.11 9.07
CA SER A 73 -4.40 13.46 9.37
C SER A 73 -5.38 12.57 8.63
N SER A 74 -5.10 12.26 7.37
CA SER A 74 -5.92 11.36 6.55
C SER A 74 -5.08 10.59 5.54
N MET A 75 -5.65 9.48 5.07
CA MET A 75 -5.07 8.62 4.04
C MET A 75 -6.17 8.26 3.04
N LYS A 76 -5.85 8.27 1.75
CA LYS A 76 -6.75 7.82 0.68
C LYS A 76 -5.97 7.03 -0.35
N ILE A 77 -6.61 6.04 -0.96
CA ILE A 77 -6.04 5.37 -2.13
C ILE A 77 -6.29 6.24 -3.35
N VAL A 78 -5.26 6.37 -4.18
CA VAL A 78 -5.32 7.05 -5.48
C VAL A 78 -4.91 6.09 -6.58
N ALA A 79 -5.48 6.26 -7.78
CA ALA A 79 -5.17 5.41 -8.92
C ALA A 79 -3.72 5.59 -9.42
N GLU A 80 -3.22 6.83 -9.32
CA GLU A 80 -1.90 7.23 -9.81
C GLU A 80 -1.20 8.13 -8.80
N ASN A 81 0.13 8.00 -8.73
CA ASN A 81 0.98 8.85 -7.91
C ASN A 81 1.30 10.19 -8.61
N ILE A 82 0.33 11.10 -8.60
CA ILE A 82 0.49 12.47 -9.15
C ILE A 82 1.25 13.37 -8.14
N HIS A 83 1.27 13.00 -6.86
CA HIS A 83 1.80 13.79 -5.74
C HIS A 83 2.86 12.97 -4.96
N PRO A 84 4.04 12.72 -5.55
CA PRO A 84 5.04 11.80 -5.00
C PRO A 84 5.61 12.23 -3.65
N GLU A 85 5.52 13.51 -3.31
CA GLU A 85 5.96 14.08 -2.04
C GLU A 85 5.06 13.73 -0.85
N LYS A 86 3.82 13.28 -1.11
CA LYS A 86 2.85 12.92 -0.07
C LYS A 86 2.18 11.56 -0.30
N THR A 87 2.71 10.75 -1.20
CA THR A 87 2.15 9.45 -1.57
C THR A 87 3.08 8.32 -1.16
N ILE A 88 2.61 7.46 -0.25
CA ILE A 88 3.29 6.21 0.09
C ILE A 88 2.99 5.21 -1.04
N GLU A 89 4.03 4.64 -1.65
CA GLU A 89 3.85 3.54 -2.59
C GLU A 89 4.02 2.22 -1.86
N ILE A 90 3.08 1.29 -2.05
CA ILE A 90 3.11 -0.02 -1.40
C ILE A 90 2.95 -1.08 -2.47
N GLN A 91 3.84 -2.07 -2.47
CA GLN A 91 3.76 -3.23 -3.34
C GLN A 91 3.91 -4.49 -2.49
N PHE A 92 2.99 -5.43 -2.65
CA PHE A 92 3.03 -6.70 -1.95
C PHE A 92 3.03 -7.83 -2.97
N SER A 93 4.06 -8.66 -2.97
CA SER A 93 4.27 -9.68 -4.01
C SER A 93 4.82 -10.97 -3.45
N GLN A 94 4.65 -12.06 -4.21
CA GLN A 94 5.25 -13.35 -3.92
C GLN A 94 6.22 -13.74 -5.04
N ASP A 95 7.41 -14.19 -4.66
CA ASP A 95 8.26 -15.01 -5.53
C ASP A 95 8.04 -16.47 -5.19
N ALA A 96 7.52 -17.21 -6.17
CA ALA A 96 7.27 -18.65 -6.09
C ALA A 96 7.80 -19.38 -7.32
N LYS A 97 8.83 -18.82 -7.99
CA LYS A 97 9.50 -19.49 -9.12
C LYS A 97 10.08 -20.84 -8.70
N ASP A 98 10.73 -20.86 -7.54
CA ASP A 98 11.08 -22.09 -6.83
C ASP A 98 10.07 -22.34 -5.72
N ARG A 99 9.25 -23.38 -5.92
CA ARG A 99 8.18 -23.78 -5.01
C ARG A 99 8.69 -24.27 -3.65
N LYS A 100 9.97 -24.63 -3.52
CA LYS A 100 10.60 -24.99 -2.25
C LYS A 100 11.04 -23.76 -1.44
N ASN A 101 11.21 -22.63 -2.10
CA ASN A 101 11.74 -21.39 -1.54
C ASN A 101 10.78 -20.23 -1.82
N ILE A 102 9.52 -20.39 -1.42
CA ILE A 102 8.51 -19.35 -1.57
C ILE A 102 8.83 -18.19 -0.63
N ASN A 103 8.90 -17.00 -1.20
CA ASN A 103 9.09 -15.76 -0.44
C ASN A 103 7.96 -14.79 -0.75
N THR A 104 7.40 -14.17 0.29
CA THR A 104 6.51 -13.03 0.12
C THR A 104 7.26 -11.76 0.56
N MET A 105 7.07 -10.67 -0.17
CA MET A 105 7.79 -9.41 0.03
C MET A 105 6.80 -8.25 0.06
N LEU A 106 6.96 -7.38 1.04
CA LEU A 106 6.31 -6.08 1.15
C LEU A 106 7.36 -5.01 0.91
N GLN A 107 7.12 -4.17 -0.09
CA GLN A 107 7.92 -2.98 -0.38
C GLN A 107 7.08 -1.74 -0.06
N LEU A 108 7.63 -0.82 0.72
CA LEU A 108 7.04 0.50 0.96
C LEU A 108 8.02 1.61 0.61
N ASN A 109 7.53 2.68 0.00
CA ASN A 109 8.28 3.91 -0.24
C ASN A 109 7.77 5.02 0.67
N ASN A 110 8.62 5.52 1.58
CA ASN A 110 8.30 6.65 2.44
C ASN A 110 8.61 7.97 1.72
N PRO A 111 7.59 8.78 1.36
CA PRO A 111 7.81 10.04 0.66
C PRO A 111 8.18 11.19 1.62
N PHE A 112 8.16 10.99 2.93
CA PHE A 112 8.25 12.07 3.92
C PHE A 112 9.68 12.32 4.39
N ASN A 113 9.91 13.50 4.98
CA ASN A 113 11.18 13.87 5.62
C ASN A 113 11.32 13.32 7.05
N LYS A 114 10.47 12.38 7.45
CA LYS A 114 10.45 11.75 8.77
C LYS A 114 10.35 10.25 8.61
N ASP A 115 10.87 9.53 9.59
CA ASP A 115 10.74 8.08 9.62
C ASP A 115 9.27 7.70 9.81
N LEU A 116 8.79 6.79 8.98
CA LEU A 116 7.40 6.32 9.00
C LEU A 116 7.34 4.98 9.74
N VAL A 117 6.50 4.91 10.76
CA VAL A 117 6.26 3.70 11.56
C VAL A 117 4.86 3.19 11.28
N TYR A 118 4.72 1.88 11.22
CA TYR A 118 3.45 1.17 11.07
C TYR A 118 3.55 -0.21 11.72
N GLU A 119 2.41 -0.81 12.03
CA GLU A 119 2.28 -2.20 12.48
C GLU A 119 1.62 -3.03 11.39
N ALA A 120 1.89 -4.35 11.39
CA ALA A 120 1.30 -5.27 10.44
C ALA A 120 0.74 -6.54 11.10
N ILE A 121 -0.39 -6.99 10.57
CA ILE A 121 -0.94 -8.33 10.77
C ILE A 121 -0.99 -9.05 9.42
N MET A 122 -0.82 -10.37 9.42
CA MET A 122 -0.80 -11.20 8.22
C MET A 122 -1.86 -12.29 8.29
N LEU A 123 -2.46 -12.61 7.15
CA LEU A 123 -3.29 -13.78 6.94
C LEU A 123 -2.55 -14.76 6.03
N THR A 124 -2.25 -15.96 6.52
CA THR A 124 -1.52 -16.97 5.74
C THR A 124 -2.44 -18.12 5.32
N PRO A 125 -2.14 -18.84 4.22
CA PRO A 125 -2.89 -20.03 3.83
C PRO A 125 -2.88 -21.12 4.91
N SER A 126 -1.79 -21.23 5.68
CA SER A 126 -1.62 -22.28 6.70
C SER A 126 -2.37 -21.99 7.99
N SER A 127 -2.48 -20.72 8.40
CA SER A 127 -3.17 -20.38 9.66
C SER A 127 -4.68 -20.22 9.48
N GLY A 128 -5.12 -19.68 8.34
CA GLY A 128 -6.50 -19.21 8.14
C GLY A 128 -6.92 -18.11 9.13
N GLN A 129 -5.97 -17.51 9.85
CA GLN A 129 -6.19 -16.52 10.90
C GLN A 129 -5.19 -15.36 10.79
N TRP A 130 -5.66 -14.16 11.14
CA TRP A 130 -4.82 -12.97 11.25
C TRP A 130 -3.87 -13.08 12.44
N LYS A 131 -2.57 -12.87 12.21
CA LYS A 131 -1.53 -12.89 13.24
C LYS A 131 -0.60 -11.70 13.09
N SER A 132 -0.14 -11.12 14.20
CA SER A 132 0.83 -10.02 14.19
C SER A 132 2.17 -10.46 13.62
N THR A 133 2.87 -9.51 12.99
CA THR A 133 4.26 -9.64 12.57
C THR A 133 5.07 -8.44 13.05
N SER A 134 6.39 -8.61 13.10
CA SER A 134 7.31 -7.48 13.25
C SER A 134 7.39 -6.69 11.95
N THR A 135 7.50 -5.37 12.08
CA THR A 135 7.78 -4.41 11.01
C THR A 135 9.00 -3.58 11.40
N ILE A 136 9.61 -2.91 10.42
CA ILE A 136 10.70 -1.96 10.67
C ILE A 136 10.28 -0.55 10.27
N PRO A 137 10.66 0.49 11.03
CA PRO A 137 10.48 1.87 10.60
C PRO A 137 11.11 2.11 9.23
N ILE A 138 10.39 2.85 8.40
CA ILE A 138 10.85 3.22 7.06
C ILE A 138 11.53 4.58 7.17
N THR A 139 12.85 4.60 6.99
CA THR A 139 13.62 5.84 7.04
C THR A 139 13.07 6.90 6.09
N ALA A 140 13.14 8.17 6.51
CA ALA A 140 12.77 9.32 5.70
C ALA A 140 13.31 9.23 4.25
N LYS A 141 12.44 9.48 3.27
CA LYS A 141 12.76 9.45 1.82
C LYS A 141 13.33 8.13 1.28
N LEU A 142 13.26 7.04 2.03
CA LEU A 142 13.77 5.74 1.64
C LEU A 142 12.66 4.70 1.45
N LYS A 143 13.08 3.54 0.93
CA LYS A 143 12.25 2.36 0.76
C LYS A 143 12.59 1.32 1.80
N SER A 144 11.58 0.61 2.32
CA SER A 144 11.77 -0.61 3.09
C SER A 144 11.41 -1.83 2.24
N PHE A 145 12.04 -2.95 2.60
CA PHE A 145 11.76 -4.26 2.06
C PHE A 145 11.64 -5.22 3.24
N GLU A 146 10.45 -5.77 3.43
CA GLU A 146 10.19 -6.80 4.43
C GLU A 146 9.87 -8.10 3.70
N THR A 147 10.56 -9.17 4.08
CA THR A 147 10.47 -10.47 3.40
C THR A 147 10.14 -11.57 4.40
N TRP A 148 9.23 -12.45 4.01
CA TRP A 148 8.85 -13.65 4.75
C TRP A 148 9.08 -14.89 3.90
N GLY A 149 9.76 -15.89 4.45
CA GLY A 149 10.01 -17.20 3.79
C GLY A 149 8.80 -18.12 3.75
N HIS A 150 7.61 -17.56 3.58
CA HIS A 150 6.36 -18.29 3.45
C HIS A 150 5.30 -17.44 2.73
N SER A 151 4.24 -18.11 2.29
CA SER A 151 3.13 -17.49 1.59
C SER A 151 2.20 -16.71 2.51
N ILE A 152 1.82 -15.51 2.10
CA ILE A 152 0.86 -14.66 2.80
C ILE A 152 -0.24 -14.24 1.81
N ILE A 153 -1.50 -14.42 2.20
CA ILE A 153 -2.68 -14.04 1.40
C ILE A 153 -2.85 -12.53 1.39
N SER A 154 -2.79 -11.92 2.58
CA SER A 154 -3.08 -10.51 2.78
C SER A 154 -2.37 -9.97 4.03
N LEU A 155 -2.07 -8.68 4.00
CA LEU A 155 -1.59 -7.91 5.13
C LEU A 155 -2.61 -6.85 5.53
N GLY A 156 -2.72 -6.60 6.83
CA GLY A 156 -3.38 -5.45 7.41
C GLY A 156 -2.34 -4.52 8.02
N LEU A 157 -2.21 -3.32 7.48
CA LEU A 157 -1.22 -2.31 7.88
C LEU A 157 -1.90 -1.20 8.66
N MET A 158 -1.43 -0.89 9.86
CA MET A 158 -2.11 0.01 10.81
C MET A 158 -1.16 0.82 11.67
N ASN A 159 -1.72 1.66 12.54
CA ASN A 159 -0.99 2.47 13.51
C ASN A 159 0.11 3.34 12.87
N TRP A 160 -0.20 3.91 11.70
CA TRP A 160 0.70 4.79 10.94
C TRP A 160 1.02 6.08 11.70
N HIS A 161 2.30 6.36 11.93
CA HIS A 161 2.76 7.61 12.56
C HIS A 161 4.20 7.95 12.18
N PHE A 162 4.59 9.20 12.42
CA PHE A 162 5.98 9.62 12.31
C PHE A 162 6.72 9.39 13.63
N LYS A 163 7.98 9.00 13.52
CA LYS A 163 8.92 8.96 14.65
C LYS A 163 9.53 10.33 14.90
#